data_AF-A0A3M0KW51-F1
#
_entry.id   AF-A0A3M0KW51-F1
#
_cell.length_a   1.000
_cell.length_b   1.000
_cell.length_c   1.000
_cell.angle_alpha   90.00
_cell.angle_beta   90.00
_cell.angle_gamma   90.00
#
_symmetry.space_group_name_H-M   'P 1'
#
loop_
_entity.id
_entity.type
_entity.pdbx_description
1 polymer ?
#
loop_
_entity_poly.entity_id
_entity_poly.type
_entity_poly.pdbx_seq_one_letter_code
_entity_poly.pdbx_strand_id
1 'polypeptide(L)'
;MLASACPGWICYAEKTHGSFIIPHISTTKSPQQVMGSLVKGYFAEQKHLPPDRIYHVTVMPCYDKKLEASRPDFFNQEYQTRDVDCVITTGEVLKLLEQEGVSLPDVDPSPLDTVLGGAEEELGTHGGGGSGGFLEHTFRHAARELFGIHVGSIRYKPLKNKDFQEVTLERDGEVLLQFALAYGFRNIQNLVQKLKRGKCPYHYVEVMACPSGCLNGGGQIKLEGESSKEELQQVERLYQSPRAEIPEENQAVRELYQRWLGGWASGRAQEVLHTRYHAVERENSALNIKW
;
A
#
# COMPACT_ATOMS: atom_id res chain seq x y z
N MET A 1 15.24 0.48 5.44
CA MET A 1 14.29 0.14 4.36
C MET A 1 13.14 1.16 4.37
N LEU A 2 12.62 1.53 3.21
CA LEU A 2 11.51 2.47 3.03
C LEU A 2 10.35 1.73 2.34
N ALA A 3 9.14 1.90 2.84
CA ALA A 3 7.94 1.29 2.23
C ALA A 3 7.69 1.81 0.81
N SER A 4 7.00 1.00 0.01
CA SER A 4 6.79 1.23 -1.42
C SER A 4 5.33 1.39 -1.84
N ALA A 5 4.37 1.16 -0.94
CA ALA A 5 2.96 1.06 -1.30
C ALA A 5 2.31 2.38 -1.78
N CYS A 6 2.90 3.53 -1.44
CA CYS A 6 2.40 4.86 -1.81
C CYS A 6 3.03 5.35 -3.13
N PRO A 7 2.26 5.47 -4.22
CA PRO A 7 2.83 5.85 -5.52
C PRO A 7 3.32 7.31 -5.54
N GLY A 8 2.68 8.23 -4.81
CA GLY A 8 3.16 9.61 -4.68
C GLY A 8 4.56 9.70 -4.07
N TRP A 9 4.88 8.81 -3.11
CA TRP A 9 6.24 8.67 -2.58
C TRP A 9 7.21 8.11 -3.63
N ILE A 10 6.82 7.04 -4.34
CA ILE A 10 7.65 6.44 -5.40
C ILE A 10 7.97 7.45 -6.49
N CYS A 11 6.96 8.15 -7.03
CA CYS A 11 7.16 9.19 -8.04
C CYS A 11 8.11 10.30 -7.55
N TYR A 12 7.99 10.72 -6.30
CA TYR A 12 8.90 11.71 -5.72
C TYR A 12 10.33 11.20 -5.63
N ALA A 13 10.52 9.96 -5.16
CA ALA A 13 11.83 9.33 -5.04
C ALA A 13 12.50 9.19 -6.42
N GLU A 14 11.80 8.63 -7.40
CA GLU A 14 12.31 8.41 -8.76
C GLU A 14 12.67 9.72 -9.47
N LYS A 15 11.83 10.76 -9.38
CA LYS A 15 12.03 12.05 -10.08
C LYS A 15 12.99 13.03 -9.39
N THR A 16 13.12 12.96 -8.07
CA THR A 16 13.83 13.99 -7.29
C THR A 16 15.12 13.48 -6.68
N HIS A 17 15.23 12.19 -6.40
CA HIS A 17 16.36 11.63 -5.67
C HIS A 17 17.03 10.47 -6.37
N GLY A 18 16.35 9.83 -7.33
CA GLY A 18 16.92 8.83 -8.22
C GLY A 18 17.72 7.77 -7.47
N SER A 19 18.94 7.53 -7.96
CA SER A 19 19.85 6.49 -7.48
C SER A 19 20.21 6.57 -6.00
N PHE A 20 20.07 7.73 -5.34
CA PHE A 20 20.36 7.84 -3.91
C PHE A 20 19.28 7.19 -3.02
N ILE A 21 18.00 7.36 -3.36
CA ILE A 21 16.90 6.87 -2.53
C ILE A 21 16.40 5.49 -2.97
N ILE A 22 16.39 5.22 -4.28
CA ILE A 22 15.86 3.97 -4.84
C ILE A 22 16.40 2.70 -4.15
N PRO A 23 17.71 2.57 -3.86
CA PRO A 23 18.24 1.36 -3.21
C PRO A 23 17.69 1.08 -1.81
N HIS A 24 17.08 2.08 -1.16
CA HIS A 24 16.49 1.93 0.16
C HIS A 24 15.01 1.54 0.13
N ILE A 25 14.34 1.60 -1.03
CA ILE A 25 12.91 1.31 -1.18
C ILE A 25 12.70 -0.21 -1.28
N SER A 26 11.69 -0.73 -0.56
CA SER A 26 11.28 -2.12 -0.68
C SER A 26 10.84 -2.43 -2.11
N THR A 27 11.27 -3.55 -2.67
CA THR A 27 10.86 -4.00 -4.00
C THR A 27 9.44 -4.58 -4.02
N THR A 28 8.81 -4.80 -2.87
CA THR A 28 7.44 -5.34 -2.81
C THR A 28 6.46 -4.43 -3.56
N LYS A 29 5.63 -5.02 -4.43
CA LYS A 29 4.51 -4.34 -5.10
C LYS A 29 3.48 -3.86 -4.04
N SER A 30 2.71 -2.82 -4.36
CA SER A 30 1.62 -2.41 -3.47
C SER A 30 0.48 -3.45 -3.48
N PRO A 31 -0.44 -3.44 -2.49
CA PRO A 31 -1.56 -4.40 -2.46
C PRO A 31 -2.40 -4.41 -3.74
N GLN A 32 -2.64 -3.25 -4.36
CA GLN A 32 -3.30 -3.14 -5.66
C GLN A 32 -2.59 -3.97 -6.73
N GLN A 33 -1.28 -3.80 -6.83
CA GLN A 33 -0.48 -4.45 -7.88
C GLN A 33 -0.25 -5.92 -7.59
N VAL A 34 -0.09 -6.30 -6.32
CA VAL A 34 -0.10 -7.71 -5.90
C VAL A 34 -1.42 -8.35 -6.33
N MET A 35 -2.56 -7.75 -6.00
CA MET A 35 -3.87 -8.29 -6.40
C MET A 35 -4.01 -8.36 -7.92
N GLY A 36 -3.51 -7.37 -8.66
CA GLY A 36 -3.48 -7.42 -10.12
C GLY A 36 -2.75 -8.64 -10.66
N SER A 37 -1.56 -8.94 -10.13
CA SER A 37 -0.82 -10.14 -10.51
C SER A 37 -1.52 -11.45 -10.08
N LEU A 38 -2.25 -11.45 -8.96
CA LEU A 38 -3.04 -12.61 -8.52
C LEU A 38 -4.28 -12.84 -9.41
N VAL A 39 -5.01 -11.78 -9.77
CA VAL A 39 -6.19 -11.87 -10.64
C VAL A 39 -5.79 -12.30 -12.05
N LYS A 40 -4.77 -11.65 -12.63
CA LYS A 40 -4.33 -11.91 -14.01
C LYS A 40 -3.43 -13.13 -14.14
N GLY A 41 -2.84 -13.61 -13.04
CA GLY A 41 -2.01 -14.81 -13.01
C GLY A 41 -2.76 -16.00 -12.43
N TYR A 42 -2.92 -16.01 -11.10
CA TYR A 42 -3.48 -17.15 -10.36
C TYR A 42 -4.93 -17.45 -10.74
N PHE A 43 -5.82 -16.46 -10.66
CA PHE A 43 -7.24 -16.65 -10.95
C PHE A 43 -7.47 -16.92 -12.45
N ALA A 44 -6.74 -16.26 -13.34
CA ALA A 44 -6.79 -16.52 -14.78
C ALA A 44 -6.46 -17.98 -15.12
N GLU A 45 -5.37 -18.51 -14.54
CA GLU A 45 -4.97 -19.92 -14.68
C GLU A 45 -6.06 -20.87 -14.17
N GLN A 46 -6.67 -20.58 -13.02
CA GLN A 46 -7.76 -21.38 -12.47
C GLN A 46 -9.01 -21.41 -13.35
N LYS A 47 -9.31 -20.29 -14.04
CA LYS A 47 -10.45 -20.18 -14.95
C LYS A 47 -10.13 -20.62 -16.38
N HIS A 48 -8.89 -21.04 -16.65
CA HIS A 48 -8.41 -21.36 -17.99
C HIS A 48 -8.62 -20.21 -18.98
N LEU A 49 -8.44 -18.96 -18.52
CA LEU A 49 -8.55 -17.75 -19.32
C LEU A 49 -7.16 -17.12 -19.50
N PRO A 50 -6.84 -16.60 -20.70
CA PRO A 50 -5.65 -15.76 -20.83
C PRO A 50 -5.87 -14.40 -20.14
N PRO A 51 -4.80 -13.75 -19.64
CA PRO A 51 -4.92 -12.52 -18.83
C PRO A 51 -5.65 -11.36 -19.51
N ASP A 52 -5.56 -11.25 -20.84
CA ASP A 52 -6.22 -10.22 -21.66
C ASP A 52 -7.73 -10.39 -21.77
N ARG A 53 -8.27 -11.54 -21.33
CA ARG A 53 -9.72 -11.80 -21.25
C ARG A 53 -10.35 -11.42 -19.92
N ILE A 54 -9.55 -10.96 -18.97
CA ILE A 54 -10.02 -10.42 -17.69
C ILE A 54 -9.84 -8.92 -17.75
N TYR A 55 -10.83 -8.13 -17.33
CA TYR A 55 -10.68 -6.69 -17.16
C TYR A 55 -10.71 -6.37 -15.67
N HIS A 56 -9.56 -5.99 -15.11
CA HIS A 56 -9.38 -5.82 -13.68
C HIS A 56 -9.48 -4.34 -13.29
N VAL A 57 -10.53 -4.01 -12.52
CA VAL A 57 -10.80 -2.67 -12.02
C VAL A 57 -10.62 -2.63 -10.51
N THR A 58 -9.94 -1.60 -10.00
CA THR A 58 -9.78 -1.39 -8.55
C THR A 58 -10.39 -0.07 -8.10
N VAL A 59 -11.05 -0.07 -6.93
CA VAL A 59 -11.51 1.15 -6.25
C VAL A 59 -10.44 1.59 -5.26
N MET A 60 -9.99 2.85 -5.35
CA MET A 60 -8.88 3.36 -4.53
C MET A 60 -9.14 4.75 -3.96
N PRO A 61 -8.69 5.07 -2.74
CA PRO A 61 -8.89 6.39 -2.14
C PRO A 61 -7.94 7.47 -2.71
N CYS A 62 -7.19 7.18 -3.78
CA CYS A 62 -6.06 8.00 -4.25
C CYS A 62 -5.96 8.03 -5.77
N TYR A 63 -5.77 9.22 -6.35
CA TYR A 63 -5.53 9.38 -7.79
C TYR A 63 -4.16 8.82 -8.23
N ASP A 64 -3.14 8.86 -7.36
CA ASP A 64 -1.81 8.37 -7.71
C ASP A 64 -1.79 6.86 -7.98
N LYS A 65 -2.81 6.12 -7.54
CA LYS A 65 -2.99 4.70 -7.91
C LYS A 65 -3.27 4.48 -9.40
N LYS A 66 -3.83 5.48 -10.09
CA LYS A 66 -3.92 5.50 -11.56
C LYS A 66 -2.53 5.57 -12.20
N LEU A 67 -1.64 6.41 -11.64
CA LEU A 67 -0.25 6.53 -12.10
C LEU A 67 0.54 5.24 -11.82
N GLU A 68 0.26 4.56 -10.70
CA GLU A 68 0.85 3.25 -10.43
C GLU A 68 0.41 2.23 -11.48
N ALA A 69 -0.89 2.11 -11.76
CA ALA A 69 -1.41 1.15 -12.74
C ALA A 69 -0.90 1.40 -14.17
N SER A 70 -0.62 2.65 -14.52
CA SER A 70 -0.12 3.00 -15.85
C SER A 70 1.38 2.76 -16.05
N ARG A 71 2.13 2.37 -15.00
CA ARG A 71 3.56 2.11 -15.12
C ARG A 71 3.86 1.05 -16.19
N PRO A 72 4.91 1.24 -17.00
CA PRO A 72 5.36 0.20 -17.94
C PRO A 72 5.78 -1.10 -17.23
N ASP A 73 6.27 -0.99 -16.00
CA ASP A 73 6.67 -2.15 -15.17
C ASP A 73 5.54 -3.15 -14.90
N PHE A 74 4.28 -2.76 -15.09
CA PHE A 74 3.09 -3.59 -14.86
C PHE A 74 2.29 -3.87 -16.14
N PHE A 75 2.93 -3.73 -17.30
CA PHE A 75 2.36 -4.08 -18.60
C PHE A 75 2.95 -5.40 -19.10
N ASN A 76 2.08 -6.37 -19.36
CA ASN A 76 2.44 -7.64 -19.96
C ASN A 76 2.51 -7.50 -21.49
N GLN A 77 3.70 -7.64 -22.06
CA GLN A 77 3.93 -7.51 -23.51
C GLN A 77 3.40 -8.70 -24.32
N GLU A 78 3.32 -9.90 -23.74
CA GLU A 78 2.83 -11.08 -24.43
C GLU A 78 1.31 -11.01 -24.67
N TYR A 79 0.57 -10.65 -23.63
CA TYR A 79 -0.89 -10.56 -23.66
C TYR A 79 -1.41 -9.14 -23.95
N GLN A 80 -0.53 -8.14 -24.08
CA GLN A 80 -0.89 -6.74 -24.33
C GLN A 80 -1.92 -6.19 -23.32
N THR A 81 -1.75 -6.54 -22.03
CA THR A 81 -2.66 -6.16 -20.93
C THR A 81 -1.88 -5.71 -19.70
N ARG A 82 -2.57 -5.08 -18.73
CA ARG A 82 -2.00 -4.62 -17.47
C ARG A 82 -2.41 -5.52 -16.31
N ASP A 83 -1.61 -5.52 -15.25
CA ASP A 83 -2.00 -6.13 -13.97
C ASP A 83 -3.30 -5.48 -13.43
N VAL A 84 -3.46 -4.17 -13.64
CA VAL A 84 -4.66 -3.38 -13.31
C VAL A 84 -5.03 -2.52 -14.50
N ASP A 85 -6.20 -2.77 -15.09
CA ASP A 85 -6.64 -2.09 -16.32
C ASP A 85 -7.23 -0.71 -16.03
N CYS A 86 -7.96 -0.59 -14.92
CA CYS A 86 -8.59 0.67 -14.53
C CYS A 86 -8.55 0.88 -13.01
N VAL A 87 -8.32 2.13 -12.62
CA VAL A 87 -8.46 2.55 -11.23
C VAL A 87 -9.52 3.64 -11.18
N ILE A 88 -10.55 3.42 -10.38
CA ILE A 88 -11.59 4.41 -10.09
C ILE A 88 -11.47 4.84 -8.63
N THR A 89 -11.71 6.12 -8.35
CA THR A 89 -11.65 6.62 -6.97
C THR A 89 -12.99 6.49 -6.26
N THR A 90 -12.99 6.56 -4.93
CA THR A 90 -14.22 6.57 -4.12
C THR A 90 -15.19 7.67 -4.59
N GLY A 91 -14.68 8.88 -4.87
CA GLY A 91 -15.48 9.98 -5.40
C GLY A 91 -15.97 9.76 -6.84
N GLU A 92 -15.25 9.00 -7.66
CA GLU A 92 -15.71 8.63 -9.01
C GLU A 92 -16.81 7.56 -8.95
N VAL A 93 -16.69 6.58 -8.03
CA VAL A 93 -17.75 5.60 -7.78
C VAL A 93 -19.04 6.29 -7.33
N LEU A 94 -18.96 7.25 -6.40
CA LEU A 94 -20.13 8.01 -5.96
C LEU A 94 -20.82 8.71 -7.14
N LYS A 95 -20.05 9.37 -8.02
CA LYS A 95 -20.61 10.04 -9.21
C LYS A 95 -21.30 9.07 -10.17
N LEU A 96 -20.76 7.87 -10.35
CA LEU A 96 -21.39 6.84 -11.19
C LEU A 96 -22.72 6.39 -10.60
N LEU A 97 -22.78 6.18 -9.28
CA LEU A 97 -24.02 5.82 -8.58
C LEU A 97 -25.07 6.93 -8.69
N GLU A 98 -24.68 8.20 -8.50
CA GLU A 98 -25.56 9.36 -8.67
C GLU A 98 -26.11 9.48 -10.09
N GLN A 99 -25.30 9.20 -11.12
CA GLN A 99 -25.71 9.22 -12.52
C GLN A 99 -26.73 8.13 -12.86
N GLU A 100 -26.58 6.95 -12.26
CA GLU A 100 -27.51 5.83 -12.40
C GLU A 100 -28.74 5.96 -11.48
N GLY A 101 -28.78 6.97 -10.60
CA GLY A 101 -29.86 7.15 -9.62
C GLY A 101 -29.88 6.06 -8.55
N VAL A 102 -28.74 5.46 -8.24
CA VAL A 102 -28.58 4.37 -7.26
C VAL A 102 -27.99 4.91 -5.95
N SER A 103 -28.54 4.45 -4.83
CA SER A 103 -28.09 4.77 -3.48
C SER A 103 -27.65 3.48 -2.78
N LEU A 104 -26.40 3.41 -2.27
CA LEU A 104 -25.87 2.18 -1.65
C LEU A 104 -26.72 1.63 -0.49
N PRO A 105 -27.31 2.46 0.40
CA PRO A 105 -28.24 1.98 1.42
C PRO A 105 -29.48 1.25 0.89
N ASP A 106 -29.85 1.45 -0.37
CA ASP A 106 -31.04 0.87 -0.99
C ASP A 106 -30.73 -0.43 -1.76
N VAL A 107 -29.46 -0.87 -1.77
CA VAL A 107 -29.02 -2.09 -2.47
C VAL A 107 -28.91 -3.25 -1.49
N ASP A 108 -29.46 -4.41 -1.89
CA ASP A 108 -29.34 -5.64 -1.10
C ASP A 108 -27.87 -6.09 -0.96
N PRO A 109 -27.42 -6.50 0.24
CA PRO A 109 -26.08 -7.03 0.43
C PRO A 109 -25.82 -8.25 -0.46
N SER A 110 -24.64 -8.29 -1.08
CA SER A 110 -24.16 -9.42 -1.87
C SER A 110 -22.92 -10.04 -1.21
N PRO A 111 -22.73 -11.37 -1.27
CA PRO A 111 -21.50 -12.01 -0.81
C PRO A 111 -20.30 -11.58 -1.66
N LEU A 112 -19.09 -11.68 -1.08
CA LEU A 112 -17.83 -11.48 -1.79
C LEU A 112 -17.50 -12.71 -2.64
N ASP A 113 -16.91 -12.47 -3.81
CA ASP A 113 -16.36 -13.52 -4.66
C ASP A 113 -15.07 -14.10 -4.06
N THR A 114 -14.85 -15.40 -4.19
CA THR A 114 -13.62 -16.06 -3.72
C THR A 114 -12.55 -16.09 -4.81
N VAL A 115 -11.45 -15.34 -4.63
CA VAL A 115 -10.34 -15.26 -5.61
C VAL A 115 -9.22 -16.25 -5.29
N LEU A 116 -8.87 -16.43 -4.01
CA LEU A 116 -7.75 -17.28 -3.60
C LEU A 116 -8.12 -18.76 -3.41
N GLY A 117 -9.42 -19.08 -3.47
CA GLY A 117 -10.01 -20.38 -3.13
C GLY A 117 -10.27 -20.51 -1.62
N GLY A 118 -11.29 -21.29 -1.23
CA GLY A 118 -11.64 -21.50 0.18
C GLY A 118 -13.15 -21.48 0.45
N ALA A 119 -13.53 -21.44 1.73
CA ALA A 119 -14.89 -21.08 2.17
C ALA A 119 -15.21 -19.62 1.82
N GLU A 120 -16.46 -19.18 2.04
CA GLU A 120 -16.93 -17.82 1.75
C GLU A 120 -15.93 -16.75 2.23
N GLU A 121 -15.59 -15.80 1.36
CA GLU A 121 -14.70 -14.69 1.74
C GLU A 121 -15.45 -13.75 2.68
N GLU A 122 -14.97 -13.64 3.91
CA GLU A 122 -15.39 -12.61 4.84
C GLU A 122 -14.54 -11.35 4.68
N LEU A 123 -15.15 -10.19 4.88
CA LEU A 123 -14.40 -8.93 4.90
C LEU A 123 -13.47 -8.92 6.13
N GLY A 124 -12.18 -9.10 5.89
CA GLY A 124 -11.12 -8.95 6.88
C GLY A 124 -10.40 -7.60 6.80
N THR A 125 -9.66 -7.25 7.84
CA THR A 125 -8.72 -6.12 7.84
C THR A 125 -7.37 -6.53 8.45
N HIS A 126 -6.37 -5.66 8.39
CA HIS A 126 -5.10 -5.86 9.11
C HIS A 126 -5.14 -5.18 10.49
N GLY A 127 -4.26 -5.56 11.41
CA GLY A 127 -4.21 -4.96 12.75
C GLY A 127 -3.72 -3.50 12.83
N GLY A 128 -3.13 -2.96 11.75
CA GLY A 128 -2.59 -1.59 11.72
C GLY A 128 -3.58 -0.50 11.30
N GLY A 129 -3.08 0.72 11.08
CA GLY A 129 -3.88 1.89 10.68
C GLY A 129 -4.28 1.89 9.19
N GLY A 130 -5.20 2.78 8.80
CA GLY A 130 -5.85 2.83 7.48
C GLY A 130 -4.98 3.15 6.26
N SER A 131 -3.66 2.96 6.36
CA SER A 131 -2.70 3.05 5.26
C SER A 131 -2.04 1.71 4.92
N GLY A 132 -2.60 0.59 5.38
CA GLY A 132 -2.12 -0.75 5.05
C GLY A 132 -1.42 -1.48 6.20
N GLY A 133 -1.24 -0.84 7.37
CA GLY A 133 -0.70 -1.48 8.56
C GLY A 133 0.69 -2.12 8.38
N PHE A 134 1.48 -1.67 7.40
CA PHE A 134 2.71 -2.35 7.01
C PHE A 134 3.78 -2.25 8.10
N LEU A 135 3.93 -1.07 8.72
CA LEU A 135 4.85 -0.86 9.84
C LEU A 135 4.52 -1.84 10.96
N GLU A 136 3.24 -1.91 11.32
CA GLU A 136 2.78 -2.73 12.43
C GLU A 136 3.09 -4.21 12.22
N HIS A 137 2.73 -4.74 11.07
CA HIS A 137 3.01 -6.12 10.71
C HIS A 137 4.52 -6.39 10.63
N THR A 138 5.27 -5.55 9.91
CA THR A 138 6.72 -5.70 9.73
C THR A 138 7.46 -5.61 11.05
N PHE A 139 7.02 -4.74 11.97
CA PHE A 139 7.64 -4.57 13.28
C PHE A 139 7.46 -5.82 14.15
N ARG A 140 6.23 -6.35 14.23
CA ARG A 140 5.96 -7.60 14.97
C ARG A 140 6.73 -8.77 14.38
N HIS A 141 6.71 -8.89 13.06
CA HIS A 141 7.42 -9.95 12.35
C HIS A 141 8.93 -9.87 12.60
N ALA A 142 9.56 -8.70 12.41
CA ALA A 142 10.98 -8.51 12.66
C ALA A 142 11.37 -8.74 14.13
N ALA A 143 10.54 -8.30 15.09
CA ALA A 143 10.78 -8.54 16.52
C ALA A 143 10.81 -10.03 16.86
N ARG A 144 9.89 -10.80 16.28
CA ARG A 144 9.82 -12.26 16.46
C ARG A 144 11.00 -12.95 15.77
N GLU A 145 11.20 -12.72 14.48
CA GLU A 145 12.18 -13.45 13.68
C GLU A 145 13.63 -13.12 14.07
N LEU A 146 13.94 -11.85 14.37
CA LEU A 146 15.32 -11.42 14.63
C LEU A 146 15.70 -11.53 16.11
N PHE A 147 14.73 -11.40 17.02
CA PHE A 147 15.01 -11.29 18.46
C PHE A 147 14.24 -12.26 19.33
N GLY A 148 13.33 -13.07 18.77
CA GLY A 148 12.47 -13.99 19.51
C GLY A 148 11.43 -13.29 20.39
N ILE A 149 11.14 -12.01 20.16
CA ILE A 149 10.27 -11.19 21.01
C ILE A 149 8.87 -11.10 20.40
N HIS A 150 7.87 -11.53 21.14
CA HIS A 150 6.47 -11.36 20.76
C HIS A 150 5.95 -9.99 21.23
N VAL A 151 5.52 -9.15 20.28
CA VAL A 151 5.00 -7.81 20.55
C VAL A 151 3.47 -7.80 20.45
N GLY A 152 2.79 -7.78 21.59
CA GLY A 152 1.33 -7.72 21.64
C GLY A 152 0.76 -6.39 21.14
N SER A 153 1.15 -5.28 21.79
CA SER A 153 0.72 -3.93 21.43
C SER A 153 1.90 -3.05 21.02
N ILE A 154 1.67 -2.20 20.02
CA ILE A 154 2.65 -1.23 19.55
C ILE A 154 2.32 0.14 20.11
N ARG A 155 3.30 0.79 20.75
CA ARG A 155 3.16 2.16 21.23
C ARG A 155 3.81 3.13 20.26
N TYR A 156 2.97 3.88 19.54
CA TYR A 156 3.42 4.96 18.67
C TYR A 156 3.72 6.22 19.49
N LYS A 157 4.92 6.78 19.31
CA LYS A 157 5.35 8.04 19.91
C LYS A 157 5.35 9.14 18.85
N PRO A 158 4.40 10.10 18.86
CA PRO A 158 4.45 11.25 17.99
C PRO A 158 5.73 12.07 18.22
N LEU A 159 6.32 12.56 17.13
CA LEU A 159 7.45 13.47 17.16
C LEU A 159 6.97 14.92 17.02
N LYS A 160 7.21 15.52 15.85
CA LYS A 160 6.86 16.92 15.56
C LYS A 160 5.36 17.12 15.39
N ASN A 161 4.65 16.09 14.93
CA ASN A 161 3.21 16.10 14.66
C ASN A 161 2.68 14.66 14.66
N LYS A 162 1.36 14.51 14.55
CA LYS A 162 0.69 13.20 14.51
C LYS A 162 1.05 12.34 13.29
N ASP A 163 1.51 12.96 12.22
CA ASP A 163 1.87 12.32 10.95
C ASP A 163 3.35 11.87 10.90
N PHE A 164 4.09 12.06 11.99
CA PHE A 164 5.44 11.52 12.15
C PHE A 164 5.54 10.86 13.53
N GLN A 165 5.45 9.54 13.55
CA GLN A 165 5.46 8.74 14.77
C GLN A 165 6.60 7.72 14.73
N GLU A 166 7.18 7.43 15.89
CA GLU A 166 8.21 6.41 16.06
C GLU A 166 7.68 5.22 16.86
N VAL A 167 8.25 4.06 16.57
CA VAL A 167 8.08 2.84 17.35
C VAL A 167 9.46 2.25 17.60
N THR A 168 9.76 1.95 18.86
CA THR A 168 11.05 1.40 19.27
C THR A 168 10.85 0.09 20.03
N LEU A 169 11.67 -0.91 19.71
CA LEU A 169 11.85 -2.11 20.52
C LEU A 169 13.17 -1.97 21.26
N GLU A 170 13.12 -2.05 22.58
CA GLU A 170 14.30 -1.96 23.44
C GLU A 170 14.39 -3.20 24.34
N ARG A 171 15.61 -3.68 24.58
CA ARG A 171 15.93 -4.74 25.54
C ARG A 171 17.24 -4.38 26.24
N ASP A 172 17.24 -4.43 27.58
CA ASP A 172 18.42 -4.14 28.40
C ASP A 172 19.10 -2.78 28.12
N GLY A 173 18.31 -1.77 27.71
CA GLY A 173 18.81 -0.44 27.37
C GLY A 173 19.35 -0.29 25.93
N GLU A 174 19.33 -1.37 25.15
CA GLU A 174 19.71 -1.34 23.73
C GLU A 174 18.48 -1.25 22.82
N VAL A 175 18.58 -0.41 21.79
CA VAL A 175 17.55 -0.30 20.74
C VAL A 175 17.75 -1.43 19.74
N LEU A 176 16.83 -2.39 19.72
CA LEU A 176 16.84 -3.53 18.81
C LEU A 176 16.19 -3.20 17.47
N LEU A 177 15.04 -2.50 17.50
CA LEU A 177 14.34 -2.01 16.31
C LEU A 177 13.91 -0.57 16.52
N GLN A 178 13.96 0.21 15.46
CA GLN A 178 13.48 1.58 15.47
C GLN A 178 12.82 1.88 14.13
N PHE A 179 11.50 1.97 14.13
CA PHE A 179 10.66 2.15 12.95
C PHE A 179 9.96 3.51 13.02
N ALA A 180 9.50 4.02 11.88
CA ALA A 180 8.74 5.27 11.86
C ALA A 180 7.62 5.28 10.82
N LEU A 181 6.54 5.99 11.12
CA LEU A 181 5.58 6.51 10.16
C LEU A 181 6.03 7.90 9.72
N ALA A 182 6.05 8.16 8.42
CA ALA A 182 6.35 9.47 7.85
C ALA A 182 5.31 9.85 6.80
N TYR A 183 4.23 10.47 7.24
CA TYR A 183 3.09 10.84 6.40
C TYR A 183 3.13 12.33 6.04
N GLY A 184 2.74 12.66 4.81
CA GLY A 184 2.78 14.02 4.29
C GLY A 184 4.16 14.44 3.75
N PHE A 185 4.17 15.12 2.61
CA PHE A 185 5.41 15.53 1.92
C PHE A 185 6.41 16.30 2.79
N ARG A 186 5.96 17.13 3.72
CA ARG A 186 6.86 17.84 4.65
C ARG A 186 7.66 16.86 5.52
N ASN A 187 7.03 15.82 6.03
CA ASN A 187 7.71 14.80 6.83
C ASN A 187 8.63 13.93 5.95
N ILE A 188 8.19 13.58 4.74
CA ILE A 188 9.00 12.86 3.73
C ILE A 188 10.29 13.64 3.40
N GLN A 189 10.19 14.93 3.10
CA GLN A 189 11.35 15.78 2.81
C GLN A 189 12.33 15.81 3.98
N ASN A 190 11.83 15.94 5.21
CA ASN A 190 12.66 15.92 6.41
C ASN A 190 13.36 14.56 6.60
N LEU A 191 12.66 13.45 6.37
CA LEU A 191 13.21 12.10 6.42
C LEU A 191 14.33 11.94 5.39
N VAL A 192 14.09 12.32 4.13
CA VAL A 192 15.10 12.23 3.06
C VAL A 192 16.33 13.06 3.41
N GLN A 193 16.17 14.27 3.96
CA GLN A 193 17.30 15.09 4.39
C GLN A 193 18.10 14.43 5.52
N LYS A 194 17.45 13.75 6.48
CA LYS A 194 18.15 12.95 7.50
C LYS A 194 18.93 11.80 6.86
N LEU A 195 18.33 11.09 5.90
CA LEU A 195 18.97 9.98 5.20
C LEU A 195 20.20 10.45 4.41
N LYS A 196 20.10 11.55 3.66
CA LYS A 196 21.21 12.17 2.92
C LYS A 196 22.38 12.59 3.81
N ARG A 197 22.11 12.93 5.07
CA ARG A 197 23.12 13.32 6.05
C ARG A 197 23.71 12.14 6.84
N GLY A 198 23.27 10.91 6.57
CA GLY A 198 23.65 9.73 7.35
C GLY A 198 23.12 9.78 8.79
N LYS A 199 22.02 10.50 9.04
CA LYS A 199 21.43 10.73 10.38
C LYS A 199 20.02 10.14 10.51
N CYS A 200 19.65 9.19 9.65
CA CYS A 200 18.38 8.49 9.76
C CYS A 200 18.55 7.29 10.70
N PRO A 201 17.90 7.27 11.88
CA PRO A 201 18.08 6.18 12.84
C PRO A 201 17.16 4.98 12.57
N TYR A 202 16.27 5.08 11.57
CA TYR A 202 15.21 4.09 11.38
C TYR A 202 15.66 2.91 10.53
N HIS A 203 15.37 1.71 11.01
CA HIS A 203 15.54 0.46 10.28
C HIS A 203 14.48 0.29 9.19
N TYR A 204 13.24 0.72 9.47
CA TYR A 204 12.13 0.73 8.53
C TYR A 204 11.30 2.01 8.65
N VAL A 205 10.82 2.53 7.53
CA VAL A 205 9.88 3.66 7.52
C VAL A 205 8.71 3.38 6.59
N GLU A 206 7.49 3.50 7.12
CA GLU A 206 6.29 3.55 6.29
C GLU A 206 6.05 4.99 5.82
N VAL A 207 5.91 5.16 4.52
CA VAL A 207 5.91 6.48 3.88
C VAL A 207 4.61 6.66 3.10
N MET A 208 3.86 7.71 3.42
CA MET A 208 2.60 8.06 2.75
C MET A 208 2.62 9.52 2.33
N ALA A 209 2.28 9.83 1.08
CA ALA A 209 2.31 11.19 0.55
C ALA A 209 1.24 12.10 1.18
N CYS A 210 0.08 11.54 1.53
CA CYS A 210 -1.03 12.27 2.14
C CYS A 210 -0.85 12.41 3.66
N PRO A 211 -1.13 13.59 4.24
CA PRO A 211 -1.33 13.73 5.69
C PRO A 211 -2.48 12.83 6.16
N SER A 212 -2.35 12.24 7.35
CA SER A 212 -3.24 11.18 7.86
C SER A 212 -3.35 9.92 6.99
N GLY A 213 -2.45 9.73 6.02
CA GLY A 213 -2.38 8.50 5.24
C GLY A 213 -3.51 8.31 4.21
N CYS A 214 -3.78 7.06 3.82
CA CYS A 214 -4.64 6.73 2.68
C CYS A 214 -6.13 7.06 2.88
N LEU A 215 -6.63 7.02 4.11
CA LEU A 215 -8.05 7.34 4.40
C LEU A 215 -8.39 8.81 4.13
N ASN A 216 -7.37 9.67 4.08
CA ASN A 216 -7.47 11.08 3.69
C ASN A 216 -6.89 11.33 2.28
N GLY A 217 -6.89 10.30 1.43
CA GLY A 217 -6.38 10.38 0.08
C GLY A 217 -7.21 11.32 -0.80
N GLY A 218 -6.58 11.92 -1.81
CA GLY A 218 -7.24 12.92 -2.66
C GLY A 218 -8.45 12.43 -3.44
N GLY A 219 -8.62 11.11 -3.60
CA GLY A 219 -9.75 10.48 -4.29
C GLY A 219 -10.95 10.17 -3.39
N GLN A 220 -10.88 10.50 -2.09
CA GLN A 220 -11.97 10.32 -1.15
C GLN A 220 -13.09 11.34 -1.37
N ILE A 221 -14.29 10.97 -0.93
CA ILE A 221 -15.45 11.86 -0.87
C ILE A 221 -15.18 12.95 0.18
N LYS A 222 -15.59 14.18 -0.12
CA LYS A 222 -15.57 15.31 0.81
C LYS A 222 -17.00 15.77 1.01
N LEU A 223 -17.49 15.80 2.24
CA LEU A 223 -18.84 16.27 2.53
C LEU A 223 -18.82 17.79 2.64
N GLU A 224 -19.89 18.42 2.19
CA GLU A 224 -20.07 19.86 2.33
C GLU A 224 -20.53 20.17 3.75
N GLY A 225 -19.80 21.05 4.46
CA GLY A 225 -20.22 21.57 5.77
C GLY A 225 -19.75 20.81 7.01
N GLU A 226 -19.12 19.64 6.86
CA GLU A 226 -18.47 18.92 7.99
C GLU A 226 -17.01 19.33 8.17
N SER A 227 -16.48 19.15 9.39
CA SER A 227 -15.05 19.32 9.60
C SER A 227 -14.29 18.11 9.03
N SER A 228 -13.26 18.35 8.23
CA SER A 228 -12.40 17.29 7.63
C SER A 228 -11.83 16.29 8.66
N LYS A 229 -11.84 16.64 9.94
CA LYS A 229 -11.38 15.79 11.03
C LYS A 229 -12.44 14.77 11.47
N GLU A 230 -13.70 15.18 11.59
CA GLU A 230 -14.80 14.30 12.01
C GLU A 230 -15.09 13.25 10.94
N GLU A 231 -15.12 13.65 9.67
CA GLU A 231 -15.24 12.77 8.51
C GLU A 231 -14.16 11.69 8.54
N LEU A 232 -12.89 12.09 8.70
CA LEU A 232 -11.77 11.17 8.75
C LEU A 232 -11.89 10.18 9.91
N GLN A 233 -12.33 10.64 11.09
CA GLN A 233 -12.55 9.76 12.24
C GLN A 233 -13.67 8.75 11.99
N GLN A 234 -14.71 9.11 11.26
CA GLN A 234 -15.77 8.18 10.87
C GLN A 234 -15.24 7.12 9.89
N VAL A 235 -14.48 7.54 8.88
CA VAL A 235 -13.84 6.62 7.93
C VAL A 235 -12.87 5.68 8.64
N GLU A 236 -12.07 6.19 9.59
CA GLU A 236 -11.17 5.38 10.44
C GLU A 236 -11.93 4.30 11.23
N ARG A 237 -13.06 4.65 11.87
CA ARG A 237 -13.88 3.68 12.61
C ARG A 237 -14.45 2.61 11.70
N LEU A 238 -14.96 2.98 10.53
CA LEU A 238 -15.50 2.02 9.56
C LEU A 238 -14.41 1.10 9.00
N TYR A 239 -13.22 1.63 8.73
CA TYR A 239 -12.09 0.84 8.24
C TYR A 239 -11.61 -0.21 9.25
N GLN A 240 -11.76 0.08 10.54
CA GLN A 240 -11.35 -0.79 11.64
C GLN A 240 -12.47 -1.71 12.16
N SER A 241 -13.69 -1.61 11.63
CA SER A 241 -14.81 -2.44 12.08
C SER A 241 -14.72 -3.91 11.69
N PRO A 242 -14.11 -4.31 10.54
CA PRO A 242 -13.95 -5.72 10.21
C PRO A 242 -12.95 -6.41 11.14
N ARG A 243 -13.00 -7.73 11.22
CA ARG A 243 -12.07 -8.51 12.06
C ARG A 243 -10.66 -8.41 11.50
N ALA A 244 -9.70 -8.11 12.37
CA ALA A 244 -8.28 -8.14 12.01
C ALA A 244 -7.80 -9.58 11.84
N GLU A 245 -7.13 -9.86 10.72
CA GLU A 245 -6.51 -11.15 10.43
C GLU A 245 -4.98 -11.05 10.41
N ILE A 246 -4.33 -12.15 10.80
CA ILE A 246 -2.88 -12.31 10.68
C ILE A 246 -2.62 -13.05 9.37
N PRO A 247 -1.91 -12.43 8.39
CA PRO A 247 -1.69 -13.05 7.08
C PRO A 247 -1.05 -14.44 7.15
N GLU A 248 -0.14 -14.68 8.10
CA GLU A 248 0.49 -15.98 8.28
C GLU A 248 -0.45 -17.06 8.82
N GLU A 249 -1.60 -16.71 9.40
CA GLU A 249 -2.63 -17.64 9.88
C GLU A 249 -3.67 -17.95 8.81
N ASN A 250 -3.75 -17.14 7.75
CA ASN A 250 -4.71 -17.32 6.67
C ASN A 250 -4.34 -18.53 5.78
N GLN A 251 -5.23 -19.53 5.74
CA GLN A 251 -4.99 -20.77 5.01
C GLN A 251 -4.88 -20.55 3.50
N ALA A 252 -5.73 -19.70 2.91
CA ALA A 252 -5.70 -19.44 1.47
C ALA A 252 -4.36 -18.80 1.06
N VAL A 253 -3.83 -17.88 1.88
CA VAL A 253 -2.50 -17.29 1.66
C VAL A 253 -1.40 -18.36 1.74
N ARG A 254 -1.44 -19.27 2.74
CA ARG A 254 -0.47 -20.37 2.82
C ARG A 254 -0.51 -21.27 1.59
N GLU A 255 -1.70 -21.65 1.13
CA GLU A 255 -1.87 -22.50 -0.05
C GLU A 255 -1.38 -21.80 -1.33
N LEU A 256 -1.65 -20.50 -1.48
CA LEU A 256 -1.12 -19.68 -2.57
C LEU A 256 0.41 -19.73 -2.62
N TYR A 257 1.06 -19.54 -1.47
CA TYR A 257 2.53 -19.62 -1.37
C TYR A 257 3.05 -21.03 -1.71
N GLN A 258 2.43 -22.08 -1.18
CA GLN A 258 2.91 -23.45 -1.36
C GLN A 258 2.70 -23.99 -2.78
N ARG A 259 1.52 -23.76 -3.35
CA ARG A 259 1.10 -24.40 -4.61
C ARG A 259 1.41 -23.58 -5.84
N TRP A 260 1.16 -22.27 -5.79
CA TRP A 260 1.24 -21.43 -6.98
C TRP A 260 2.55 -20.65 -7.04
N LEU A 261 2.89 -19.94 -5.96
CA LEU A 261 4.14 -19.17 -5.90
C LEU A 261 5.37 -20.06 -5.75
N GLY A 262 5.25 -21.25 -5.15
CA GLY A 262 6.39 -22.16 -4.95
C GLY A 262 7.32 -21.77 -3.80
N GLY A 263 6.78 -21.10 -2.78
CA GLY A 263 7.49 -20.61 -1.61
C GLY A 263 7.84 -19.12 -1.69
N TRP A 264 8.18 -18.52 -0.54
CA TRP A 264 8.44 -17.07 -0.43
C TRP A 264 9.74 -16.61 -1.12
N ALA A 265 10.72 -17.50 -1.25
CA ALA A 265 12.02 -17.23 -1.88
C ALA A 265 12.09 -17.69 -3.35
N SER A 266 10.97 -18.08 -3.95
CA SER A 266 10.96 -18.60 -5.31
C SER A 266 11.16 -17.49 -6.34
N GLY A 267 11.64 -17.86 -7.54
CA GLY A 267 11.70 -16.92 -8.67
C GLY A 267 10.33 -16.36 -9.04
N ARG A 268 9.27 -17.18 -8.93
CA ARG A 268 7.91 -16.74 -9.22
C ARG A 268 7.38 -15.73 -8.19
N ALA A 269 7.67 -15.93 -6.90
CA ALA A 269 7.30 -14.95 -5.87
C ALA A 269 8.00 -13.61 -6.14
N GLN A 270 9.29 -13.64 -6.52
CA GLN A 270 10.04 -12.44 -6.88
C GLN A 270 9.45 -11.74 -8.12
N GLU A 271 9.02 -12.48 -9.14
CA GLU A 271 8.43 -11.93 -10.36
C GLU A 271 7.03 -11.35 -10.13
N VAL A 272 6.18 -12.08 -9.39
CA VAL A 272 4.77 -11.75 -9.17
C VAL A 272 4.61 -10.65 -8.13
N LEU A 273 5.34 -10.72 -7.01
CA LEU A 273 5.10 -9.87 -5.83
C LEU A 273 6.05 -8.69 -5.71
N HIS A 274 7.10 -8.61 -6.53
CA HIS A 274 8.07 -7.53 -6.50
C HIS A 274 8.17 -6.77 -7.82
N THR A 275 8.75 -5.58 -7.75
CA THR A 275 8.98 -4.68 -8.87
C THR A 275 10.33 -3.99 -8.70
N ARG A 276 10.67 -3.11 -9.65
CA ARG A 276 11.87 -2.28 -9.65
C ARG A 276 11.46 -0.82 -9.79
N TYR A 277 12.35 0.06 -9.34
CA TYR A 277 12.18 1.50 -9.45
C TYR A 277 13.32 2.07 -10.26
N HIS A 278 13.03 3.10 -11.04
CA HIS A 278 13.97 3.66 -12.01
C HIS A 278 14.11 5.15 -11.77
N ALA A 279 15.36 5.65 -11.78
CA ALA A 279 15.58 7.08 -11.71
C ALA A 279 15.03 7.73 -12.99
N VAL A 280 14.21 8.77 -12.84
CA VAL A 280 13.75 9.54 -14.01
C VAL A 280 14.85 10.54 -14.33
N GLU A 281 15.47 10.40 -15.50
CA GLU A 281 16.42 11.38 -15.99
C GLU A 281 15.68 12.71 -16.17
N ARG A 282 16.19 13.76 -15.51
CA ARG A 282 15.73 15.11 -15.79
C ARG A 282 16.28 15.50 -17.15
N GLU A 283 15.42 15.62 -18.14
CA GLU A 283 15.74 16.51 -19.25
C GLU A 283 16.05 17.88 -18.62
N ASN A 284 17.27 18.37 -18.81
CA ASN A 284 17.66 19.73 -18.42
C ASN A 284 16.92 20.75 -19.29
N SER A 285 15.59 20.79 -19.25
CA SER A 285 14.84 21.94 -19.72
C SER A 285 15.04 23.03 -18.66
N ALA A 286 16.03 23.88 -18.89
CA ALA A 286 16.36 25.05 -18.10
C ALA A 286 15.26 26.13 -18.16
N LEU A 287 14.04 25.78 -17.79
CA LEU A 287 12.95 26.71 -17.52
C LEU A 287 12.63 26.62 -16.03
N ASN A 288 13.52 27.23 -15.24
CA ASN A 288 13.24 27.65 -13.88
C ASN A 288 12.01 28.57 -13.91
N ILE A 289 10.82 28.01 -13.74
CA ILE A 289 9.66 28.78 -13.33
C ILE A 289 9.92 29.14 -11.87
N LYS A 290 10.43 30.37 -11.67
CA LYS A 290 10.50 31.02 -10.36
C LYS A 290 9.06 31.22 -9.89
N TRP A 291 8.74 30.61 -8.75
CA TRP A 291 7.60 30.99 -7.92
C TRP A 291 8.01 32.15 -7.01
#